data_AF-A0A5K1U577-F1
#
_entry.id   AF-A0A5K1U577-F1
#
_cell.length_a   1.000
_cell.length_b   1.000
_cell.length_c   1.000
_cell.angle_alpha   90.00
_cell.angle_beta   90.00
_cell.angle_gamma   90.00
#
_symmetry.space_group_name_H-M   'P 1'
#
loop_
_entity.id
_entity.type
_entity.pdbx_description
1 polymer ?
#
loop_
_entity_poly.entity_id
_entity_poly.type
_entity_poly.pdbx_seq_one_letter_code
_entity_poly.pdbx_strand_id
1 'polypeptide(L)'
;MEGKKLEREKFSLFLSRARRCVVSVMVIISIVVLNELLLKGTVGSPNQIGLKSRNLSEHPAYPNEYMTNEDGQEGAEDALGEVTEDLYESSQGNGNTVEEHFQSVCDESELSEKCHIVFHSFEEEDINEIINSVNDNLFKREILERWIQLHEDAAGKVQSLKEHLSYYLEKLKSLYNVDENIAEEQMRENNYTIESNVRMTKEYHNKLFFYYIIKDNLPESDYESFINIARNAFNLFINELVTMGERTLNKCVPQ
;
A
#
# COMPACT_ATOMS: atom_id res chain seq x y z
N MET A 1 10.65 -36.86 -1.59
CA MET A 1 9.43 -36.10 -1.24
C MET A 1 9.65 -35.25 0.04
N GLU A 2 10.86 -34.72 0.26
CA GLU A 2 11.28 -34.05 1.51
C GLU A 2 11.54 -32.53 1.35
N GLY A 3 11.54 -32.00 0.12
CA GLY A 3 11.86 -30.58 -0.12
C GLY A 3 10.76 -29.58 0.30
N LYS A 4 9.48 -29.99 0.34
CA LYS A 4 8.35 -29.06 0.62
C LYS A 4 8.05 -28.85 2.10
N LYS A 5 8.77 -29.54 3.00
CA LYS A 5 8.57 -29.42 4.47
C LYS A 5 9.49 -28.36 5.09
N LEU A 6 10.66 -28.14 4.48
CA LEU A 6 11.68 -27.20 4.98
C LEU A 6 11.29 -25.73 4.78
N GLU A 7 10.54 -25.40 3.71
CA GLU A 7 10.09 -24.02 3.47
C GLU A 7 8.96 -23.59 4.41
N ARG A 8 8.10 -24.53 4.83
CA ARG A 8 7.03 -24.26 5.80
C ARG A 8 7.57 -23.96 7.20
N GLU A 9 8.69 -24.56 7.60
CA GLU A 9 9.31 -24.27 8.91
C GLU A 9 10.03 -22.92 8.93
N LYS A 10 10.64 -22.49 7.82
CA LYS A 10 11.29 -21.17 7.72
C LYS A 10 10.30 -20.01 7.81
N PHE A 11 9.10 -20.14 7.25
CA PHE A 11 8.04 -19.12 7.37
C PHE A 11 7.52 -18.96 8.81
N SER A 12 7.51 -20.04 9.62
CA SER A 12 6.99 -19.98 10.99
C SER A 12 7.91 -19.27 11.99
N LEU A 13 9.21 -19.20 11.68
CA LEU A 13 10.25 -18.65 12.56
C LEU A 13 10.49 -17.13 12.36
N PHE A 14 10.02 -16.55 11.25
CA PHE A 14 10.26 -15.14 10.91
C PHE A 14 9.35 -14.13 11.63
N LEU A 15 8.39 -14.62 12.43
CA LEU A 15 7.31 -13.83 12.97
C LEU A 15 7.45 -13.66 14.49
N SER A 16 8.16 -12.60 14.91
CA SER A 16 8.11 -12.13 16.30
C SER A 16 6.68 -11.67 16.65
N ARG A 17 6.34 -11.69 17.94
CA ARG A 17 4.95 -11.55 18.43
C ARG A 17 4.24 -10.24 17.99
N ALA A 18 4.99 -9.17 17.77
CA ALA A 18 4.48 -7.90 17.23
C ALA A 18 4.37 -7.92 15.69
N ARG A 19 5.34 -8.52 15.00
CA ARG A 19 5.31 -8.72 13.54
C ARG A 19 4.15 -9.64 13.11
N ARG A 20 3.73 -10.57 13.97
CA ARG A 20 2.52 -11.38 13.78
C ARG A 20 1.25 -10.57 13.65
N CYS A 21 1.07 -9.50 14.42
CA CYS A 21 -0.16 -8.73 14.35
C CYS A 21 -0.23 -7.94 13.04
N VAL A 22 0.84 -7.24 12.65
CA VAL A 22 0.81 -6.41 11.44
C VAL A 22 0.77 -7.26 10.18
N VAL A 23 1.57 -8.33 10.09
CA VAL A 23 1.51 -9.25 8.95
C VAL A 23 0.17 -9.99 8.93
N SER A 24 -0.38 -10.38 10.08
CA SER A 24 -1.71 -11.00 10.12
C SER A 24 -2.81 -10.01 9.72
N VAL A 25 -2.71 -8.74 10.09
CA VAL A 25 -3.70 -7.71 9.73
C VAL A 25 -3.59 -7.38 8.25
N MET A 26 -2.38 -7.21 7.71
CA MET A 26 -2.16 -7.01 6.27
C MET A 26 -2.63 -8.22 5.46
N VAL A 27 -2.33 -9.44 5.91
CA VAL A 27 -2.84 -10.67 5.27
C VAL A 27 -4.35 -10.77 5.39
N ILE A 28 -4.96 -10.41 6.52
CA ILE A 28 -6.42 -10.38 6.67
C ILE A 28 -7.04 -9.32 5.77
N ILE A 29 -6.47 -8.12 5.68
CA ILE A 29 -6.94 -7.04 4.80
C ILE A 29 -6.80 -7.47 3.34
N SER A 30 -5.64 -8.00 2.93
CA SER A 30 -5.44 -8.51 1.58
C SER A 30 -6.39 -9.68 1.25
N ILE A 31 -6.62 -10.61 2.18
CA ILE A 31 -7.58 -11.71 2.00
C ILE A 31 -9.02 -11.18 1.93
N VAL A 32 -9.41 -10.24 2.79
CA VAL A 32 -10.75 -9.64 2.78
C VAL A 32 -10.98 -8.87 1.49
N VAL A 33 -10.01 -8.08 1.04
CA VAL A 33 -10.09 -7.31 -0.20
C VAL A 33 -10.08 -8.23 -1.43
N LEU A 34 -9.25 -9.27 -1.45
CA LEU A 34 -9.25 -10.27 -2.53
C LEU A 34 -10.55 -11.09 -2.54
N ASN A 35 -11.10 -11.44 -1.38
CA ASN A 35 -12.39 -12.11 -1.28
C ASN A 35 -13.53 -11.20 -1.75
N GLU A 36 -13.49 -9.90 -1.45
CA GLU A 36 -14.46 -8.91 -1.93
C GLU A 36 -14.43 -8.80 -3.47
N LEU A 37 -13.23 -8.78 -4.06
CA LEU A 37 -13.04 -8.79 -5.52
C LEU A 37 -13.56 -10.09 -6.15
N LEU A 38 -13.23 -11.25 -5.57
CA LEU A 38 -13.70 -12.55 -6.05
C LEU A 38 -15.22 -12.76 -5.88
N LEU A 39 -15.82 -12.23 -4.80
CA LEU A 39 -17.27 -12.29 -4.60
C LEU A 39 -18.03 -11.45 -5.62
N LYS A 40 -17.50 -10.29 -6.02
CA LYS A 40 -18.13 -9.43 -7.04
C LYS A 40 -18.07 -10.04 -8.43
N GLY A 41 -17.07 -10.87 -8.74
CA GLY A 41 -16.95 -11.60 -10.01
C GLY A 41 -17.93 -12.77 -10.18
N THR A 42 -18.67 -13.18 -9.12
CA THR A 42 -19.51 -14.38 -9.15
C THR A 42 -21.02 -14.09 -9.02
N VAL A 43 -21.46 -12.85 -9.28
CA VAL A 43 -22.91 -12.58 -9.43
C VAL A 43 -23.27 -12.61 -10.90
N GLY A 44 -23.59 -13.82 -11.36
CA GLY A 44 -24.32 -14.01 -12.60
C GLY A 44 -25.57 -13.13 -12.61
N SER A 45 -25.68 -12.34 -13.66
CA SER A 45 -26.81 -11.46 -13.96
C SER A 45 -28.16 -12.17 -13.79
N PRO A 46 -29.05 -11.74 -12.87
CA PRO A 46 -30.44 -12.10 -12.95
C PRO A 46 -31.11 -11.10 -13.90
N ASN A 47 -31.32 -11.55 -15.13
CA ASN A 47 -32.29 -10.94 -16.00
C ASN A 47 -33.68 -11.00 -15.34
N GLN A 48 -34.36 -9.86 -15.42
CA GLN A 48 -35.79 -9.66 -15.67
C GLN A 48 -36.76 -9.33 -14.52
N ILE A 49 -37.42 -8.18 -14.77
CA ILE A 49 -38.86 -7.88 -14.61
C ILE A 49 -39.31 -7.35 -13.24
N GLY A 50 -39.39 -6.01 -13.18
CA GLY A 50 -40.67 -5.31 -13.22
C GLY A 50 -41.57 -5.37 -11.99
N LEU A 51 -41.67 -4.22 -11.31
CA LEU A 51 -42.75 -3.68 -10.45
C LEU A 51 -42.05 -2.93 -9.30
N LYS A 52 -42.41 -1.74 -8.84
CA LYS A 52 -43.44 -0.76 -9.17
C LYS A 52 -43.12 0.42 -8.25
N SER A 53 -42.89 1.61 -8.80
CA SER A 53 -42.77 2.83 -8.01
C SER A 53 -44.10 3.14 -7.33
N ARG A 54 -44.05 3.52 -6.06
CA ARG A 54 -45.06 4.37 -5.41
C ARG A 54 -44.42 5.17 -4.28
N ASN A 55 -44.42 6.48 -4.49
CA ASN A 55 -44.17 7.52 -3.49
C ASN A 55 -45.23 7.51 -2.38
N LEU A 56 -44.85 8.05 -1.22
CA LEU A 56 -45.53 9.06 -0.37
C LEU A 56 -45.12 8.83 1.10
N SER A 57 -44.46 9.82 1.70
CA SER A 57 -45.00 10.71 2.76
C SER A 57 -45.07 9.96 4.11
N GLU A 58 -44.57 10.44 5.24
CA GLU A 58 -44.68 11.79 5.79
C GLU A 58 -43.84 11.81 7.08
N HIS A 59 -43.12 12.90 7.35
CA HIS A 59 -42.54 13.21 8.65
C HIS A 59 -43.63 13.84 9.53
N PRO A 60 -43.53 13.75 10.87
CA PRO A 60 -43.29 15.00 11.58
C PRO A 60 -42.27 14.88 12.72
N ALA A 61 -41.69 16.03 13.00
CA ALA A 61 -40.69 16.34 14.01
C ALA A 61 -41.21 16.19 15.44
N TYR A 62 -40.30 15.99 16.40
CA TYR A 62 -40.19 16.85 17.59
C TYR A 62 -38.74 16.81 18.12
N PRO A 63 -38.22 17.93 18.68
CA PRO A 63 -36.83 18.12 19.05
C PRO A 63 -36.60 17.87 20.55
N ASN A 64 -35.34 17.71 20.94
CA ASN A 64 -34.89 18.12 22.27
C ASN A 64 -33.42 18.55 22.20
N GLU A 65 -33.20 19.81 22.58
CA GLU A 65 -31.97 20.37 23.19
C GLU A 65 -31.56 19.49 24.41
N TYR A 66 -30.37 19.51 25.02
CA TYR A 66 -29.65 20.63 25.62
C TYR A 66 -28.18 20.22 25.96
N MET A 67 -27.34 21.26 26.14
CA MET A 67 -26.15 21.37 27.00
C MET A 67 -24.78 20.91 26.47
N THR A 68 -24.14 21.88 25.82
CA THR A 68 -22.73 22.30 25.98
C THR A 68 -22.13 22.08 27.37
N ASN A 69 -20.86 21.66 27.40
CA ASN A 69 -19.86 22.12 28.35
C ASN A 69 -18.54 22.31 27.60
N GLU A 70 -18.07 23.56 27.58
CA GLU A 70 -16.69 23.94 27.27
C GLU A 70 -15.84 23.81 28.54
N ASP A 71 -14.62 23.32 28.35
CA ASP A 71 -13.38 23.56 29.10
C ASP A 71 -12.43 22.46 28.59
N GLY A 72 -11.36 22.70 27.85
CA GLY A 72 -10.40 23.78 27.94
C GLY A 72 -9.03 23.15 28.17
N GLN A 73 -8.38 22.65 27.12
CA GLN A 73 -6.93 22.41 27.15
C GLN A 73 -6.33 22.50 25.74
N GLU A 74 -5.81 23.69 25.45
CA GLU A 74 -4.86 23.98 24.37
C GLU A 74 -3.57 23.16 24.55
N GLY A 75 -3.02 22.67 23.43
CA GLY A 75 -1.61 22.36 23.35
C GLY A 75 -1.22 21.28 22.35
N ALA A 76 -0.94 21.72 21.12
CA ALA A 76 -0.14 21.02 20.10
C ALA A 76 -0.81 19.88 19.32
N GLU A 77 -1.94 20.17 18.68
CA GLU A 77 -2.40 19.45 17.49
C GLU A 77 -2.27 20.37 16.27
N ASP A 78 -1.04 20.74 15.89
CA ASP A 78 -0.84 21.55 14.68
C ASP A 78 0.56 21.34 14.10
N ALA A 79 0.74 20.26 13.33
CA ALA A 79 1.89 20.04 12.43
C ALA A 79 1.74 18.83 11.47
N LEU A 80 0.69 17.99 11.58
CA LEU A 80 0.55 16.78 10.74
C LEU A 80 -0.88 16.53 10.22
N GLY A 81 -1.80 17.47 10.40
CA GLY A 81 -3.17 17.38 9.85
C GLY A 81 -3.26 17.60 8.33
N GLU A 82 -2.14 17.83 7.64
CA GLU A 82 -2.12 18.36 6.27
C GLU A 82 -1.18 17.56 5.33
N VAL A 83 -1.10 16.24 5.47
CA VAL A 83 -0.36 15.38 4.51
C VAL A 83 -1.28 14.50 3.64
N THR A 84 -2.58 14.50 3.87
CA THR A 84 -3.50 13.66 3.10
C THR A 84 -4.89 14.26 3.01
N GLU A 85 -5.18 15.07 1.97
CA GLU A 85 -6.49 15.01 1.30
C GLU A 85 -6.59 15.75 -0.06
N ASP A 86 -5.66 16.64 -0.45
CA ASP A 86 -5.95 17.56 -1.59
C ASP A 86 -4.99 17.48 -2.80
N LEU A 87 -4.69 16.28 -3.35
CA LEU A 87 -3.87 16.24 -4.58
C LEU A 87 -4.31 15.32 -5.72
N TYR A 88 -5.47 14.66 -5.67
CA TYR A 88 -5.94 13.91 -6.86
C TYR A 88 -7.48 13.79 -6.96
N GLU A 89 -8.18 14.91 -7.06
CA GLU A 89 -9.57 14.97 -7.54
C GLU A 89 -9.77 15.89 -8.76
N SER A 90 -8.76 15.99 -9.63
CA SER A 90 -8.90 16.70 -10.90
C SER A 90 -8.17 16.01 -12.05
N SER A 91 -8.65 14.83 -12.43
CA SER A 91 -8.48 14.30 -13.80
C SER A 91 -9.66 13.38 -14.13
N GLN A 92 -10.88 13.89 -13.90
CA GLN A 92 -12.08 13.34 -14.49
C GLN A 92 -12.68 14.43 -15.38
N GLY A 93 -12.46 14.32 -16.69
CA GLY A 93 -13.17 15.10 -17.70
C GLY A 93 -12.30 15.98 -18.59
N ASN A 94 -11.68 15.38 -19.61
CA ASN A 94 -11.98 15.84 -20.98
C ASN A 94 -11.76 14.68 -21.96
N GLY A 95 -12.87 14.17 -22.50
CA GLY A 95 -12.83 13.29 -23.65
C GLY A 95 -12.35 14.07 -24.87
N ASN A 96 -11.67 13.36 -25.77
CA ASN A 96 -11.09 13.81 -27.05
C ASN A 96 -9.61 14.20 -26.95
N THR A 97 -8.72 13.20 -27.00
CA THR A 97 -7.55 13.08 -27.90
C THR A 97 -6.83 11.76 -27.53
N VAL A 98 -7.37 10.62 -27.99
CA VAL A 98 -6.91 9.26 -27.58
C VAL A 98 -5.83 8.68 -28.51
N GLU A 99 -5.34 9.39 -29.53
CA GLU A 99 -4.53 8.73 -30.59
C GLU A 99 -3.09 9.24 -30.81
N GLU A 100 -2.55 10.23 -30.07
CA GLU A 100 -1.23 10.81 -30.40
C GLU A 100 -0.17 10.87 -29.27
N HIS A 101 -0.22 9.98 -28.27
CA HIS A 101 0.82 9.98 -27.20
C HIS A 101 1.46 8.66 -26.80
N PHE A 102 1.19 7.55 -27.50
CA PHE A 102 1.73 6.22 -27.13
C PHE A 102 2.68 5.60 -28.16
N GLN A 103 3.35 6.43 -28.96
CA GLN A 103 4.50 6.01 -29.78
C GLN A 103 5.85 6.29 -29.10
N SER A 104 5.86 6.43 -27.77
CA SER A 104 7.07 6.18 -27.01
C SER A 104 7.30 4.67 -27.03
N VAL A 105 8.06 4.20 -28.02
CA VAL A 105 8.68 2.88 -27.98
C VAL A 105 9.58 2.89 -26.74
N CYS A 106 9.04 2.54 -25.57
CA CYS A 106 9.87 2.26 -24.41
C CYS A 106 10.80 1.12 -24.86
N ASP A 107 12.09 1.39 -24.82
CA ASP A 107 13.13 0.46 -25.28
C ASP A 107 12.94 -0.84 -24.49
N GLU A 108 12.87 -1.98 -25.19
CA GLU A 108 12.74 -3.29 -24.56
C GLU A 108 13.88 -3.53 -23.57
N SER A 109 15.06 -2.95 -23.84
CA SER A 109 16.19 -2.95 -22.91
C SER A 109 15.90 -2.16 -21.62
N GLU A 110 15.23 -1.01 -21.71
CA GLU A 110 14.89 -0.19 -20.55
C GLU A 110 13.82 -0.87 -19.69
N LEU A 111 12.81 -1.46 -20.32
CA LEU A 111 11.77 -2.22 -19.62
C LEU A 111 12.36 -3.44 -18.91
N SER A 112 13.28 -4.16 -19.56
CA SER A 112 13.99 -5.29 -18.98
C SER A 112 14.76 -4.89 -17.72
N GLU A 113 15.55 -3.81 -17.78
CA GLU A 113 16.29 -3.29 -16.61
C GLU A 113 15.34 -2.94 -15.45
N LYS A 114 14.26 -2.21 -15.74
CA LYS A 114 13.24 -1.86 -14.74
C LYS A 114 12.60 -3.10 -14.12
N CYS A 115 12.34 -4.14 -14.91
CA CYS A 115 11.81 -5.40 -14.40
C CYS A 115 12.81 -6.09 -13.45
N HIS A 116 14.11 -6.12 -13.76
CA HIS A 116 15.12 -6.68 -12.85
C HIS A 116 15.21 -5.92 -11.53
N ILE A 117 15.01 -4.60 -11.54
CA ILE A 117 15.00 -3.79 -10.32
C ILE A 117 13.75 -4.09 -9.47
N VAL A 118 12.57 -4.05 -10.09
CA VAL A 118 11.29 -4.24 -9.39
C VAL A 118 11.14 -5.68 -8.91
N PHE A 119 11.42 -6.65 -9.77
CA PHE A 119 11.28 -8.09 -9.53
C PHE A 119 12.59 -8.78 -9.16
N HIS A 120 13.52 -8.08 -8.50
CA HIS A 120 14.84 -8.60 -8.11
C HIS A 120 14.88 -9.93 -7.30
N SER A 121 13.73 -10.39 -6.79
CA SER A 121 13.59 -11.67 -6.07
C SER A 121 13.09 -12.82 -6.93
N PHE A 122 12.81 -12.56 -8.21
CA PHE A 122 12.28 -13.54 -9.16
C PHE A 122 13.42 -14.24 -9.90
N GLU A 123 13.14 -15.45 -10.38
CA GLU A 123 14.04 -16.15 -11.28
C GLU A 123 14.02 -15.48 -12.66
N GLU A 124 15.10 -15.65 -13.41
CA GLU A 124 15.27 -15.06 -14.75
C GLU A 124 14.13 -15.51 -15.69
N GLU A 125 13.70 -16.76 -15.57
CA GLU A 125 12.59 -17.33 -16.31
C GLU A 125 11.27 -16.60 -16.06
N ASP A 126 10.97 -16.25 -14.80
CA ASP A 126 9.75 -15.52 -14.45
C ASP A 126 9.82 -14.07 -14.95
N ILE A 127 10.99 -13.42 -14.88
CA ILE A 127 11.18 -12.06 -15.42
C ILE A 127 10.99 -12.05 -16.94
N ASN A 128 11.57 -13.03 -17.64
CA ASN A 128 11.35 -13.18 -19.07
C ASN A 128 9.88 -13.47 -19.40
N GLU A 129 9.17 -14.21 -18.56
CA GLU A 129 7.74 -14.41 -18.73
C GLU A 129 6.96 -13.10 -18.60
N ILE A 130 7.29 -12.24 -17.63
CA ILE A 130 6.70 -10.90 -17.50
C ILE A 130 6.90 -10.10 -18.78
N ILE A 131 8.14 -9.99 -19.27
CA ILE A 131 8.50 -9.22 -20.46
C ILE A 131 7.75 -9.76 -21.69
N ASN A 132 7.79 -11.08 -21.91
CA ASN A 132 7.11 -11.70 -23.05
C ASN A 132 5.58 -11.53 -22.98
N SER A 133 5.00 -11.51 -21.78
CA SER A 133 3.54 -11.35 -21.62
C SER A 133 3.03 -9.97 -22.04
N VAL A 134 3.89 -8.94 -22.00
CA VAL A 134 3.52 -7.56 -22.33
C VAL A 134 3.89 -7.16 -23.76
N ASN A 135 4.74 -7.94 -24.45
CA ASN A 135 5.19 -7.63 -25.81
C ASN A 135 4.05 -7.51 -26.82
N ASP A 136 3.04 -8.38 -26.72
CA ASP A 136 1.88 -8.40 -27.63
C ASP A 136 0.58 -7.89 -26.98
N ASN A 137 0.63 -7.45 -25.71
CA ASN A 137 -0.54 -6.97 -24.96
C ASN A 137 -0.29 -5.55 -24.42
N LEU A 138 -0.78 -4.55 -25.16
CA LEU A 138 -0.68 -3.13 -24.79
C LEU A 138 -1.26 -2.84 -23.40
N PHE A 139 -2.37 -3.50 -23.05
CA PHE A 139 -3.03 -3.26 -21.77
C PHE A 139 -2.19 -3.78 -20.60
N LYS A 140 -1.67 -5.02 -20.69
CA LYS A 140 -0.73 -5.55 -19.68
C LYS A 140 0.53 -4.73 -19.59
N ARG A 141 1.04 -4.21 -20.71
CA ARG A 141 2.18 -3.30 -20.74
C ARG A 141 1.91 -2.04 -19.93
N GLU A 142 0.78 -1.37 -20.16
CA GLU A 142 0.39 -0.19 -19.40
C GLU A 142 0.27 -0.48 -17.90
N ILE A 143 -0.34 -1.61 -17.55
CA ILE A 143 -0.47 -2.04 -16.15
C ILE A 143 0.90 -2.33 -15.51
N LEU A 144 1.83 -2.95 -16.24
CA LEU A 144 3.20 -3.18 -15.78
C LEU A 144 3.97 -1.87 -15.59
N GLU A 145 3.86 -0.92 -16.51
CA GLU A 145 4.48 0.40 -16.39
C GLU A 145 3.96 1.15 -15.16
N ARG A 146 2.64 1.12 -14.91
CA ARG A 146 2.03 1.66 -13.69
C ARG A 146 2.53 0.95 -12.42
N TRP A 147 2.74 -0.37 -12.48
CA TRP A 147 3.30 -1.13 -11.37
C TRP A 147 4.75 -0.72 -11.05
N ILE A 148 5.58 -0.55 -12.08
CA ILE A 148 6.96 -0.07 -11.93
C ILE A 148 6.97 1.33 -11.32
N GLN A 149 6.15 2.25 -11.83
CA GLN A 149 6.04 3.60 -11.29
C GLN A 149 5.64 3.58 -9.80
N LEU A 150 4.70 2.70 -9.42
CA LEU A 150 4.30 2.54 -8.02
C LEU A 150 5.48 2.14 -7.13
N HIS A 151 6.42 1.34 -7.62
CA HIS A 151 7.62 0.95 -6.88
C HIS A 151 8.63 2.11 -6.70
N GLU A 152 8.74 2.99 -7.69
CA GLU A 152 9.53 4.21 -7.62
C GLU A 152 8.94 5.18 -6.59
N ASP A 153 7.63 5.44 -6.68
CA ASP A 153 6.90 6.27 -5.71
C ASP A 153 7.03 5.72 -4.28
N ALA A 154 6.97 4.40 -4.15
CA ALA A 154 7.15 3.70 -2.89
C ALA A 154 8.56 3.91 -2.31
N ALA A 155 9.60 3.96 -3.15
CA ALA A 155 10.95 4.26 -2.69
C ALA A 155 11.05 5.68 -2.12
N GLY A 156 10.43 6.66 -2.78
CA GLY A 156 10.33 8.04 -2.29
C GLY A 156 9.65 8.11 -0.92
N LYS A 157 8.50 7.45 -0.75
CA LYS A 157 7.77 7.43 0.54
C LYS A 157 8.57 6.80 1.68
N VAL A 158 9.31 5.72 1.41
CA VAL A 158 10.17 5.09 2.41
C VAL A 158 11.31 6.02 2.82
N GLN A 159 11.86 6.79 1.88
CA GLN A 159 12.87 7.78 2.17
C GLN A 159 12.31 8.90 3.05
N SER A 160 11.13 9.46 2.71
CA SER A 160 10.45 10.46 3.53
C SER A 160 10.13 9.95 4.94
N LEU A 161 9.74 8.69 5.09
CA LEU A 161 9.57 8.04 6.40
C LEU A 161 10.87 8.05 7.22
N LYS A 162 12.01 7.70 6.62
CA LYS A 162 13.31 7.69 7.32
C LYS A 162 13.73 9.09 7.74
N GLU A 163 13.53 10.08 6.88
CA GLU A 163 13.79 11.49 7.18
C GLU A 163 12.91 12.00 8.32
N HIS A 164 11.62 11.68 8.29
CA HIS A 164 10.68 12.00 9.37
C HIS A 164 11.13 11.45 10.72
N LEU A 165 11.50 10.17 10.78
CA LEU A 165 11.98 9.56 12.02
C LEU A 165 13.31 10.14 12.49
N SER A 166 14.19 10.51 11.56
CA SER A 166 15.45 11.20 11.90
C SER A 166 15.17 12.56 12.52
N TYR A 167 14.27 13.35 11.91
CA TYR A 167 13.82 14.63 12.43
C TYR A 167 13.15 14.48 13.80
N TYR A 168 12.28 13.48 13.96
CA TYR A 168 11.60 13.20 15.23
C TYR A 168 12.59 12.88 16.35
N LEU A 169 13.64 12.10 16.06
CA LEU A 169 14.69 11.80 17.03
C LEU A 169 15.45 13.06 17.47
N GLU A 170 15.80 13.94 16.53
CA GLU A 170 16.45 15.22 16.85
C GLU A 170 15.56 16.12 17.72
N LYS A 171 14.24 16.12 17.46
CA LYS A 171 13.27 16.78 18.33
C LYS A 171 13.31 16.20 19.75
N LEU A 172 13.33 14.88 19.90
CA LEU A 172 13.43 14.24 21.22
C LEU A 172 14.74 14.62 21.94
N LYS A 173 15.88 14.62 21.23
CA LYS A 173 17.18 15.04 21.80
C LYS A 173 17.18 16.51 22.26
N SER A 174 16.47 17.38 21.55
CA SER A 174 16.39 18.80 21.92
C SER A 174 15.51 19.06 23.15
N LEU A 175 14.46 18.25 23.33
CA LEU A 175 13.47 18.42 24.40
C LEU A 175 13.84 17.66 25.67
N TYR A 176 14.53 16.54 25.52
CA TYR A 176 14.88 15.63 26.59
C TYR A 176 16.38 15.36 26.58
N ASN A 177 16.97 15.12 27.75
CA ASN A 177 18.38 14.74 27.86
C ASN A 177 18.57 13.26 27.47
N VAL A 178 18.29 12.95 26.20
CA VAL A 178 18.41 11.61 25.60
C VAL A 178 19.88 11.22 25.50
N ASP A 179 20.21 9.98 25.86
CA ASP A 179 21.55 9.42 25.65
C ASP A 179 21.78 9.18 24.15
N GLU A 180 22.85 9.76 23.61
CA GLU A 180 23.19 9.68 22.18
C GLU A 180 23.40 8.23 21.72
N ASN A 181 24.04 7.38 22.53
CA ASN A 181 24.29 5.99 22.15
C ASN A 181 22.98 5.19 22.07
N ILE A 182 22.06 5.45 23.01
CA ILE A 182 20.73 4.81 23.00
C ILE A 182 19.92 5.29 21.79
N ALA A 183 19.96 6.59 21.48
CA ALA A 183 19.30 7.18 20.33
C ALA A 183 19.79 6.57 19.00
N GLU A 184 21.11 6.49 18.81
CA GLU A 184 21.72 5.91 17.62
C GLU A 184 21.37 4.43 17.46
N GLU A 185 21.41 3.65 18.56
CA GLU A 185 21.05 2.24 18.54
C GLU A 185 19.58 2.03 18.12
N GLN A 186 18.65 2.77 18.74
CA GLN A 186 17.23 2.66 18.39
C GLN A 186 16.95 3.10 16.95
N MET A 187 17.64 4.14 16.45
CA MET A 187 17.50 4.55 15.06
C MET A 187 17.99 3.48 14.08
N ARG A 188 19.13 2.85 14.38
CA ARG A 188 19.67 1.74 13.58
C ARG A 188 18.72 0.54 13.56
N GLU A 189 18.17 0.16 14.72
CA GLU A 189 17.20 -0.93 14.82
C GLU A 189 15.90 -0.64 14.06
N ASN A 190 15.42 0.60 14.13
CA ASN A 190 14.26 1.07 13.37
C ASN A 190 14.52 0.99 11.87
N ASN A 191 15.65 1.52 11.39
CA ASN A 191 16.01 1.49 9.97
C ASN A 191 16.07 0.05 9.44
N TYR A 192 16.73 -0.85 10.17
CA TYR A 192 16.77 -2.26 9.81
C TYR A 192 15.37 -2.89 9.73
N THR A 193 14.50 -2.58 10.70
CA THR A 193 13.14 -3.10 10.74
C THR A 193 12.30 -2.57 9.58
N ILE A 194 12.39 -1.28 9.28
CA ILE A 194 11.71 -0.62 8.15
C ILE A 194 12.14 -1.27 6.84
N GLU A 195 13.45 -1.37 6.59
CA GLU A 195 13.99 -1.95 5.37
C GLU A 195 13.55 -3.41 5.18
N SER A 196 13.64 -4.21 6.24
CA SER A 196 13.19 -5.60 6.20
C SER A 196 11.70 -5.72 5.89
N ASN A 197 10.85 -4.91 6.53
CA ASN A 197 9.40 -4.98 6.34
C ASN A 197 8.99 -4.47 4.95
N VAL A 198 9.60 -3.38 4.48
CA VAL A 198 9.39 -2.83 3.12
C VAL A 198 9.78 -3.86 2.07
N ARG A 199 10.96 -4.48 2.20
CA ARG A 199 11.44 -5.51 1.27
C ARG A 199 10.45 -6.69 1.21
N MET A 200 10.08 -7.26 2.36
CA MET A 200 9.13 -8.37 2.42
C MET A 200 7.78 -8.03 1.79
N THR A 201 7.27 -6.82 2.04
CA THR A 201 5.99 -6.37 1.50
C THR A 201 6.06 -6.20 -0.02
N LYS A 202 7.13 -5.60 -0.55
CA LYS A 202 7.37 -5.47 -2.00
C LYS A 202 7.46 -6.84 -2.68
N GLU A 203 8.23 -7.77 -2.12
CA GLU A 203 8.36 -9.14 -2.65
C GLU A 203 7.02 -9.87 -2.67
N TYR A 204 6.22 -9.74 -1.62
CA TYR A 204 4.88 -10.34 -1.55
C TYR A 204 3.94 -9.76 -2.61
N HIS A 205 3.87 -8.45 -2.74
CA HIS A 205 3.03 -7.78 -3.72
C HIS A 205 3.45 -8.08 -5.16
N ASN A 206 4.75 -8.19 -5.44
CA ASN A 206 5.24 -8.62 -6.75
C ASN A 206 4.75 -10.03 -7.12
N LYS A 207 4.76 -10.96 -6.17
CA LYS A 207 4.22 -12.31 -6.38
C LYS A 207 2.72 -12.30 -6.68
N LEU A 208 1.97 -11.43 -6.00
CA LEU A 208 0.54 -11.26 -6.30
C LEU A 208 0.32 -10.64 -7.69
N PHE A 209 1.10 -9.62 -8.06
CA PHE A 209 1.03 -9.00 -9.38
C PHE A 209 1.31 -10.03 -10.48
N PHE A 210 2.39 -10.81 -10.36
CA PHE A 210 2.70 -11.87 -11.30
C PHE A 210 1.59 -12.92 -11.39
N TYR A 211 1.09 -13.38 -10.24
CA TYR A 211 0.06 -14.40 -10.21
C TYR A 211 -1.28 -13.91 -10.79
N TYR A 212 -1.74 -12.71 -10.45
CA TYR A 212 -3.07 -12.23 -10.87
C TYR A 212 -3.07 -11.59 -12.24
N ILE A 213 -2.07 -10.76 -12.55
CA ILE A 213 -2.04 -9.94 -13.76
C ILE A 213 -1.30 -10.65 -14.89
N ILE A 214 -0.08 -11.14 -14.62
CA ILE A 214 0.78 -11.70 -15.67
C ILE A 214 0.23 -13.06 -16.12
N LYS A 215 -0.17 -13.91 -15.18
CA LYS A 215 -0.75 -15.24 -15.42
C LYS A 215 -2.26 -15.22 -15.71
N ASP A 216 -2.88 -14.06 -15.88
CA ASP A 216 -4.32 -13.90 -16.19
C ASP A 216 -5.28 -14.61 -15.20
N ASN A 217 -4.91 -14.66 -13.92
CA ASN A 217 -5.80 -15.20 -12.88
C ASN A 217 -6.79 -14.16 -12.32
N LEU A 218 -6.80 -12.96 -12.89
CA LEU A 218 -7.74 -11.88 -12.60
C LEU A 218 -8.29 -11.35 -13.94
N PRO A 219 -9.57 -10.98 -14.03
CA PRO A 219 -10.10 -10.33 -15.24
C PRO A 219 -9.40 -8.99 -15.51
N GLU A 220 -9.18 -8.66 -16.78
CA GLU A 220 -8.55 -7.39 -17.18
C GLU A 220 -9.30 -6.16 -16.63
N SER A 221 -10.63 -6.23 -16.47
CA SER A 221 -11.45 -5.17 -15.88
C SER A 221 -11.04 -4.81 -14.45
N ASP A 222 -10.36 -5.72 -13.75
CA ASP A 222 -10.02 -5.59 -12.34
C ASP A 222 -8.54 -5.23 -12.13
N TYR A 223 -7.74 -5.13 -13.21
CA TYR A 223 -6.31 -4.81 -13.13
C TYR A 223 -6.08 -3.44 -12.49
N GLU A 224 -6.85 -2.42 -12.89
CA GLU A 224 -6.79 -1.09 -12.28
C GLU A 224 -7.19 -1.10 -10.80
N SER A 225 -8.20 -1.90 -10.45
CA SER A 225 -8.61 -2.06 -9.06
C SER A 225 -7.46 -2.64 -8.23
N PHE A 226 -6.78 -3.66 -8.76
CA PHE A 226 -5.60 -4.26 -8.14
C PHE A 226 -4.49 -3.22 -7.88
N ILE A 227 -4.13 -2.40 -8.87
CA ILE A 227 -3.11 -1.35 -8.74
C ILE A 227 -3.49 -0.35 -7.63
N ASN A 228 -4.73 0.12 -7.63
CA ASN A 228 -5.21 1.09 -6.63
C ASN A 228 -5.23 0.50 -5.21
N ILE A 229 -5.63 -0.76 -5.08
CA ILE A 229 -5.59 -1.49 -3.81
C ILE A 229 -4.15 -1.62 -3.31
N ALA A 230 -3.22 -2.02 -4.17
CA ALA A 230 -1.80 -2.15 -3.81
C ALA A 230 -1.22 -0.80 -3.37
N ARG A 231 -1.54 0.30 -4.07
CA ARG A 231 -1.13 1.66 -3.71
C ARG A 231 -1.66 2.05 -2.33
N ASN A 232 -2.94 1.85 -2.08
CA ASN A 232 -3.57 2.21 -0.81
C ASN A 232 -3.04 1.37 0.35
N ALA A 233 -2.87 0.06 0.15
CA ALA A 233 -2.28 -0.83 1.13
C ALA A 233 -0.84 -0.41 1.48
N PHE A 234 -0.04 -0.03 0.48
CA PHE A 234 1.32 0.46 0.73
C PHE A 234 1.33 1.78 1.50
N ASN A 235 0.43 2.72 1.21
CA ASN A 235 0.32 3.97 1.97
C ASN A 235 -0.02 3.72 3.43
N LEU A 236 -1.02 2.87 3.70
CA LEU A 236 -1.39 2.48 5.05
C LEU A 236 -0.23 1.79 5.78
N PHE A 237 0.52 0.94 5.08
CA PHE A 237 1.69 0.30 5.61
C PHE A 237 2.79 1.31 6.00
N ILE A 238 3.06 2.32 5.17
CA ILE A 238 4.02 3.38 5.50
C ILE A 238 3.58 4.17 6.75
N ASN A 239 2.31 4.54 6.85
CA ASN A 239 1.79 5.25 8.03
C ASN A 239 1.96 4.43 9.31
N GLU A 240 1.70 3.12 9.26
CA GLU A 240 1.95 2.23 10.40
C GLU A 240 3.45 2.15 10.76
N LEU A 241 4.34 2.14 9.76
CA LEU A 241 5.78 2.20 10.01
C LEU A 241 6.21 3.51 10.68
N VAL A 242 5.59 4.65 10.35
CA VAL A 242 5.81 5.93 11.05
C VAL A 242 5.47 5.77 12.52
N THR A 243 4.24 5.35 12.83
CA THR A 243 3.77 5.21 14.22
C THR A 243 4.60 4.22 15.02
N MET A 244 4.99 3.10 14.41
CA MET A 244 5.87 2.12 15.07
C MET A 244 7.29 2.67 15.31
N GLY A 245 7.83 3.42 14.35
CA GLY A 245 9.13 4.07 14.46
C GLY A 245 9.16 5.08 15.61
N GLU A 246 8.21 6.01 15.64
CA GLU A 246 8.08 7.01 16.70
C GLU A 246 7.90 6.38 18.08
N ARG A 247 7.02 5.38 18.19
CA ARG A 247 6.82 4.62 19.44
C ARG A 247 8.11 3.97 19.93
N THR A 248 8.96 3.53 19.00
CA THR A 248 10.25 2.92 19.35
C THR A 248 11.24 3.99 19.81
N LEU A 249 11.32 5.12 19.12
CA LEU A 249 12.19 6.25 19.51
C LEU A 249 11.79 6.87 20.86
N ASN A 250 10.51 6.86 21.22
CA ASN A 250 10.04 7.33 22.53
C ASN A 250 10.62 6.55 23.71
N LYS A 251 11.17 5.34 23.49
CA LYS A 251 11.87 4.58 24.53
C LYS A 251 13.23 5.18 24.89
N CYS A 252 13.76 6.09 24.08
CA CYS A 252 15.01 6.81 24.36
C CYS A 252 14.82 7.94 25.38
N VAL A 253 13.58 8.35 25.67
CA VAL A 253 13.29 9.43 26.63
C VAL A 253 13.43 8.89 28.05
N PRO A 254 14.20 9.56 28.94
CA PRO A 254 14.30 9.18 30.35
C PRO A 254 12.92 9.22 31.02
N GLN A 255 12.59 8.18 31.82
CA GLN A 255 11.37 8.13 32.64
C GLN A 255 11.52 8.90 33.95
#